data_AF-A0A2G3J6Q0-F1
#
_entry.id   AF-A0A2G3J6Q0-F1
#
_cell.length_a   1.000
_cell.length_b   1.000
_cell.length_c   1.000
_cell.angle_alpha   90.00
_cell.angle_beta   90.00
_cell.angle_gamma   90.00
#
_symmetry.space_group_name_H-M   'P 1'
#
loop_
_entity.id
_entity.type
_entity.pdbx_description
1 polymer ?
#
loop_
_entity_poly.entity_id
_entity_poly.type
_entity_poly.pdbx_seq_one_letter_code
_entity_poly.pdbx_strand_id
1 'polypeptide(L)'
;MEIEMDLWALWTNVFTASISMLTSHLGISEALSIMLMTLCVRAALMPLSLASAYQMHKNKLAMAKLKPIQARLSEQHKSNPGELIKQTMALYREHGISFFTKAMLGNMASRSVFGMGFFHALSGISFTSKFLWLASLARPDFVLNILVGVLMFFGLILMPGAASDASSMLVMMIPVIVSIIALSTLPAAIGVYWASSNMATIVQALLLKGMIRRAEQRALPV
;
A
#
# COMPACT_ATOMS: atom_id res chain seq x y z
N MET A 1 -17.30 8.62 -25.37
CA MET A 1 -15.91 8.90 -24.96
C MET A 1 -15.72 10.37 -24.54
N GLU A 2 -16.77 11.08 -24.12
CA GLU A 2 -16.67 12.44 -23.52
C GLU A 2 -17.03 12.44 -22.01
N ILE A 3 -17.86 11.50 -21.56
CA ILE A 3 -18.31 11.39 -20.15
C ILE A 3 -17.19 10.87 -19.21
N GLU A 4 -16.23 10.09 -19.71
CA GLU A 4 -15.12 9.55 -18.89
C GLU A 4 -14.15 10.63 -18.41
N MET A 5 -13.98 11.72 -19.19
CA MET A 5 -13.11 12.83 -18.80
C MET A 5 -13.71 13.66 -17.67
N ASP A 6 -15.04 13.74 -17.56
CA ASP A 6 -15.73 14.54 -16.54
C ASP A 6 -15.67 13.91 -15.14
N LEU A 7 -15.88 12.59 -15.04
CA LEU A 7 -15.81 11.89 -13.73
C LEU A 7 -14.39 11.88 -13.15
N TRP A 8 -13.38 11.71 -13.99
CA TRP A 8 -11.99 11.78 -13.56
C TRP A 8 -11.60 13.20 -13.11
N ALA A 9 -12.01 14.21 -13.88
CA ALA A 9 -11.80 15.61 -13.51
C ALA A 9 -12.52 15.92 -12.18
N LEU A 10 -13.78 15.52 -12.03
CA LEU A 10 -14.53 15.68 -10.79
C LEU A 10 -13.81 15.03 -9.60
N TRP A 11 -13.36 13.78 -9.76
CA TRP A 11 -12.63 13.05 -8.73
C TRP A 11 -11.34 13.75 -8.30
N THR A 12 -10.53 14.18 -9.27
CA THR A 12 -9.25 14.84 -8.99
C THR A 12 -9.42 16.26 -8.46
N ASN A 13 -10.44 16.98 -8.93
CA ASN A 13 -10.81 18.31 -8.45
C ASN A 13 -11.23 18.30 -6.98
N VAL A 14 -11.87 17.22 -6.49
CA VAL A 14 -12.18 17.09 -5.05
C VAL A 14 -10.90 17.21 -4.22
N PHE A 15 -9.78 16.61 -4.64
CA PHE A 15 -8.52 16.69 -3.91
C PHE A 15 -7.91 18.09 -3.97
N THR A 16 -7.83 18.68 -5.17
CA THR A 16 -7.28 20.02 -5.36
C THR A 16 -8.09 21.07 -4.58
N ALA A 17 -9.42 21.01 -4.69
CA ALA A 17 -10.32 21.90 -3.97
C ALA A 17 -10.18 21.71 -2.45
N SER A 18 -10.08 20.48 -1.97
CA SER A 18 -9.91 20.23 -0.54
C SER A 18 -8.58 20.74 -0.01
N ILE A 19 -7.47 20.54 -0.73
CA ILE A 19 -6.16 21.10 -0.36
C ILE A 19 -6.23 22.63 -0.34
N SER A 20 -6.79 23.25 -1.37
CA SER A 20 -6.98 24.70 -1.46
C SER A 20 -7.85 25.25 -0.33
N MET A 21 -8.92 24.52 0.05
CA MET A 21 -9.81 24.93 1.13
C MET A 21 -9.07 24.91 2.48
N LEU A 22 -8.30 23.85 2.76
CA LEU A 22 -7.51 23.73 3.98
C LEU A 22 -6.43 24.82 4.07
N THR A 23 -5.78 25.16 2.97
CA THR A 23 -4.73 26.20 2.96
C THR A 23 -5.32 27.61 3.07
N SER A 24 -6.36 27.93 2.29
CA SER A 24 -6.91 29.28 2.21
C SER A 24 -7.83 29.66 3.39
N HIS A 25 -8.64 28.73 3.90
CA HIS A 25 -9.59 29.05 4.97
C HIS A 25 -9.08 28.71 6.38
N LEU A 26 -8.25 27.67 6.53
CA LEU A 26 -7.73 27.24 7.83
C LEU A 26 -6.27 27.64 8.07
N GLY A 27 -5.60 28.25 7.08
CA GLY A 27 -4.20 28.65 7.18
C GLY A 27 -3.23 27.48 7.36
N ILE A 28 -3.64 26.26 7.00
CA ILE A 28 -2.83 25.06 7.12
C ILE A 28 -1.78 25.06 6.00
N SER A 29 -0.54 24.65 6.28
CA SER A 29 0.49 24.56 5.25
C SER A 29 0.13 23.53 4.18
N GLU A 30 0.60 23.74 2.93
CA GLU A 30 0.34 22.81 1.83
C GLU A 30 0.73 21.36 2.18
N ALA A 31 1.89 21.18 2.83
CA ALA A 31 2.35 19.87 3.29
C ALA A 31 1.40 19.22 4.30
N LEU A 32 0.94 19.98 5.31
CA LEU A 32 0.00 19.46 6.31
C LEU A 32 -1.35 19.14 5.67
N SER A 33 -1.82 19.93 4.71
CA SER A 33 -3.04 19.63 3.95
C SER A 33 -2.93 18.31 3.19
N ILE A 34 -1.78 18.05 2.56
CA ILE A 34 -1.49 16.75 1.89
C ILE A 34 -1.51 15.61 2.92
N MET A 35 -0.81 15.78 4.05
CA MET A 35 -0.76 14.77 5.12
C MET A 35 -2.15 14.44 5.66
N LEU A 36 -2.92 15.47 6.05
CA LEU A 36 -4.26 15.33 6.61
C LEU A 36 -5.21 14.63 5.63
N MET A 37 -5.23 15.07 4.38
CA MET A 37 -6.06 14.44 3.34
C MET A 37 -5.72 12.96 3.18
N THR A 38 -4.43 12.65 3.11
CA THR A 38 -3.94 11.27 3.00
C THR A 38 -4.39 10.44 4.19
N LEU A 39 -4.18 10.92 5.42
CA LEU A 39 -4.51 10.18 6.63
C LEU A 39 -6.03 10.00 6.80
N CYS A 40 -6.84 11.01 6.45
CA CYS A 40 -8.30 10.91 6.47
C CYS A 40 -8.80 9.82 5.54
N VAL A 41 -8.33 9.79 4.28
CA VAL A 41 -8.72 8.73 3.33
C VAL A 41 -8.21 7.36 3.80
N ARG A 42 -6.97 7.28 4.29
CA ARG A 42 -6.41 6.02 4.81
C ARG A 42 -7.17 5.52 6.03
N ALA A 43 -7.68 6.40 6.89
CA ALA A 43 -8.53 6.06 8.03
C ALA A 43 -9.91 5.57 7.58
N ALA A 44 -10.55 6.24 6.62
CA ALA A 44 -11.84 5.83 6.06
C ALA A 44 -11.75 4.45 5.38
N LEU A 45 -10.65 4.17 4.66
CA LEU A 45 -10.40 2.88 4.01
C LEU A 45 -9.87 1.80 4.96
N MET A 46 -9.58 2.14 6.22
CA MET A 46 -8.92 1.24 7.17
C MET A 46 -9.70 -0.06 7.44
N PRO A 47 -11.04 -0.06 7.60
CA PRO A 47 -11.79 -1.30 7.80
C PRO A 47 -11.63 -2.28 6.63
N LEU A 48 -11.71 -1.77 5.40
CA LEU A 48 -11.50 -2.55 4.19
C LEU A 48 -10.06 -3.07 4.09
N SER A 49 -9.08 -2.22 4.38
CA SER A 49 -7.67 -2.61 4.37
C SER A 49 -7.34 -3.68 5.41
N LEU A 50 -7.91 -3.59 6.62
CA LEU A 50 -7.74 -4.60 7.67
C LEU A 50 -8.41 -5.92 7.30
N ALA A 51 -9.62 -5.90 6.74
CA ALA A 51 -10.32 -7.09 6.27
C ALA A 51 -9.52 -7.80 5.15
N SER A 52 -9.02 -7.05 4.17
CA SER A 52 -8.14 -7.56 3.12
C SER A 52 -6.87 -8.19 3.68
N ALA A 53 -6.19 -7.50 4.60
CA ALA A 53 -4.93 -7.97 5.16
C ALA A 53 -5.11 -9.20 6.07
N TYR A 54 -6.23 -9.28 6.80
CA TYR A 54 -6.59 -10.47 7.58
C TYR A 54 -6.85 -11.69 6.69
N GLN A 55 -7.56 -11.52 5.57
CA GLN A 55 -7.76 -12.59 4.60
C GLN A 55 -6.44 -13.07 3.99
N MET A 56 -5.54 -12.15 3.66
CA MET A 56 -4.21 -12.47 3.16
C MET A 56 -3.38 -13.26 4.19
N HIS A 57 -3.49 -12.91 5.48
CA HIS A 57 -2.86 -13.69 6.55
C HIS A 57 -3.40 -15.13 6.61
N LYS A 58 -4.73 -15.33 6.54
CA LYS A 58 -5.33 -16.67 6.48
C LYS A 58 -4.85 -17.48 5.28
N ASN A 59 -4.82 -16.86 4.10
CA ASN A 59 -4.30 -17.50 2.89
C ASN A 59 -2.84 -17.92 3.09
N LYS A 60 -2.01 -17.07 3.69
CA LYS A 60 -0.61 -17.41 3.96
C LYS A 60 -0.47 -18.65 4.84
N LEU A 61 -1.24 -18.74 5.93
CA LEU A 61 -1.22 -19.91 6.81
C LEU A 61 -1.65 -21.19 6.07
N ALA A 62 -2.67 -21.11 5.22
CA ALA A 62 -3.11 -22.22 4.39
C ALA A 62 -2.03 -22.63 3.37
N MET A 63 -1.41 -21.67 2.68
CA MET A 63 -0.31 -21.94 1.73
C MET A 63 0.90 -22.57 2.41
N ALA A 64 1.22 -22.18 3.64
CA ALA A 64 2.34 -22.76 4.39
C ALA A 64 2.19 -24.28 4.58
N LYS A 65 0.95 -24.77 4.73
CA LYS A 65 0.65 -26.21 4.81
C LYS A 65 0.82 -26.94 3.48
N LEU A 66 0.75 -26.22 2.35
CA LEU A 66 0.84 -26.77 1.00
C LEU A 66 2.25 -26.74 0.41
N LYS A 67 3.23 -26.12 1.09
CA LYS A 67 4.64 -26.08 0.66
C LYS A 67 5.20 -27.42 0.15
N PRO A 68 5.03 -28.57 0.85
CA PRO A 68 5.58 -29.84 0.36
C PRO A 68 4.92 -30.33 -0.93
N ILE A 69 3.62 -30.09 -1.11
CA ILE A 69 2.88 -30.47 -2.33
C ILE A 69 3.31 -29.57 -3.49
N GLN A 70 3.47 -28.27 -3.22
CA GLN A 70 3.97 -27.31 -4.20
C GLN A 70 5.38 -27.66 -4.69
N ALA A 71 6.27 -28.13 -3.80
CA ALA A 71 7.60 -28.57 -4.19
C ALA A 71 7.55 -29.76 -5.18
N ARG A 72 6.70 -30.76 -4.92
CA ARG A 72 6.51 -31.90 -5.82
C ARG A 72 5.94 -31.48 -7.18
N LEU A 73 4.94 -30.61 -7.20
CA LEU A 73 4.39 -30.05 -8.45
C LEU A 73 5.46 -29.31 -9.26
N SER A 74 6.30 -28.52 -8.58
CA SER A 74 7.40 -27.80 -9.20
C SER A 74 8.44 -28.74 -9.79
N GLU A 75 8.68 -29.91 -9.19
CA GLU A 75 9.57 -30.94 -9.74
C GLU A 75 8.98 -31.64 -10.95
N GLN A 76 7.70 -32.00 -10.89
CA GLN A 76 6.98 -32.68 -11.97
C GLN A 76 6.85 -31.80 -13.23
N HIS A 77 6.72 -30.49 -13.06
CA HIS A 77 6.47 -29.55 -14.16
C HIS A 77 7.64 -28.58 -14.42
N LYS A 78 8.88 -28.96 -14.04
CA LYS A 78 10.09 -28.14 -14.30
C LYS A 78 10.21 -27.69 -15.75
N SER A 79 9.86 -28.58 -16.68
CA SER A 79 9.96 -28.35 -18.13
C SER A 79 8.78 -27.58 -18.72
N ASN A 80 7.71 -27.32 -17.95
CA ASN A 80 6.53 -26.61 -18.43
C ASN A 80 6.03 -25.58 -17.38
N PRO A 81 6.61 -24.36 -17.40
CA PRO A 81 6.22 -23.30 -16.47
C PRO A 81 4.74 -22.89 -16.54
N GLY A 82 4.13 -22.96 -17.74
CA GLY A 82 2.72 -22.63 -17.92
C GLY A 82 1.80 -23.60 -17.18
N GLU A 83 2.06 -24.90 -17.32
CA GLU A 83 1.29 -25.93 -16.61
C GLU A 83 1.55 -25.88 -15.10
N LEU A 84 2.79 -25.61 -14.67
CA LEU A 84 3.11 -25.42 -13.25
C LEU A 84 2.26 -24.32 -12.61
N ILE A 85 2.11 -23.17 -13.27
CA ILE A 85 1.27 -22.06 -12.77
C ILE A 85 -0.18 -22.51 -12.66
N LYS A 86 -0.71 -23.17 -13.69
CA LYS A 86 -2.10 -23.64 -13.73
C LYS A 86 -2.39 -24.66 -12.62
N GLN A 87 -1.54 -25.67 -12.46
CA GLN A 87 -1.67 -26.71 -11.42
C GLN A 87 -1.52 -26.13 -10.01
N THR A 88 -0.60 -25.18 -9.82
CA THR A 88 -0.44 -24.48 -8.53
C THR A 88 -1.69 -23.69 -8.16
N MET A 89 -2.30 -22.98 -9.12
CA MET A 89 -3.55 -22.25 -8.87
C MET A 89 -4.75 -23.17 -8.64
N ALA A 90 -4.81 -24.32 -9.33
CA ALA A 90 -5.81 -25.36 -9.08
C ALA A 90 -5.68 -25.91 -7.66
N LEU A 91 -4.46 -26.28 -7.24
CA LEU A 91 -4.17 -26.74 -5.87
C LEU A 91 -4.64 -25.72 -4.82
N TYR A 92 -4.35 -24.44 -5.02
CA TYR A 92 -4.78 -23.39 -4.10
C TYR A 92 -6.30 -23.26 -4.03
N ARG A 93 -6.99 -23.36 -5.18
CA ARG A 93 -8.45 -23.29 -5.25
C ARG A 93 -9.12 -24.49 -4.54
N GLU A 94 -8.60 -25.69 -4.75
CA GLU A 94 -9.07 -26.92 -4.08
C GLU A 94 -8.97 -26.82 -2.55
N HIS A 95 -7.96 -26.10 -2.05
CA HIS A 95 -7.77 -25.88 -0.61
C HIS A 95 -8.41 -24.58 -0.10
N GLY A 96 -9.32 -23.98 -0.87
CA GLY A 96 -10.09 -22.80 -0.46
C GLY A 96 -9.29 -21.50 -0.37
N ILE A 97 -8.08 -21.45 -0.94
CA ILE A 97 -7.25 -20.25 -0.99
C ILE A 97 -7.71 -19.38 -2.17
N SER A 98 -8.18 -18.17 -1.88
CA SER A 98 -8.62 -17.21 -2.89
C SER A 98 -7.87 -15.89 -2.78
N PHE A 99 -7.20 -15.49 -3.85
CA PHE A 99 -6.48 -14.22 -3.97
C PHE A 99 -7.34 -13.08 -4.53
N PHE A 100 -8.56 -13.38 -4.99
CA PHE A 100 -9.46 -12.44 -5.65
C PHE A 100 -10.77 -12.27 -4.88
N THR A 101 -10.69 -12.27 -3.55
CA THR A 101 -11.86 -11.99 -2.71
C THR A 101 -12.30 -10.53 -2.90
N LYS A 102 -13.59 -10.25 -2.67
CA LYS A 102 -14.15 -8.88 -2.76
C LYS A 102 -13.37 -7.88 -1.91
N ALA A 103 -12.94 -8.27 -0.71
CA ALA A 103 -12.14 -7.42 0.17
C ALA A 103 -10.74 -7.12 -0.41
N MET A 104 -10.07 -8.12 -0.97
CA MET A 104 -8.73 -7.93 -1.58
C MET A 104 -8.80 -7.09 -2.85
N LEU A 105 -9.73 -7.40 -3.75
CA LEU A 105 -9.96 -6.63 -4.97
C LEU A 105 -10.40 -5.20 -4.66
N GLY A 106 -11.33 -5.03 -3.71
CA GLY A 106 -11.81 -3.72 -3.28
C GLY A 106 -10.70 -2.88 -2.64
N ASN A 107 -9.87 -3.47 -1.78
CA ASN A 107 -8.72 -2.77 -1.19
C ASN A 107 -7.68 -2.38 -2.25
N MET A 108 -7.40 -3.26 -3.22
CA MET A 108 -6.46 -2.96 -4.29
C MET A 108 -6.99 -1.85 -5.20
N ALA A 109 -8.25 -1.96 -5.66
CA ALA A 109 -8.89 -0.96 -6.50
C ALA A 109 -8.98 0.40 -5.81
N SER A 110 -9.48 0.46 -4.56
CA SER A 110 -9.60 1.72 -3.82
C SER A 110 -8.26 2.41 -3.61
N ARG A 111 -7.20 1.67 -3.25
CA ARG A 111 -5.85 2.23 -3.08
C ARG A 111 -5.28 2.74 -4.41
N SER A 112 -5.47 2.01 -5.51
CA SER A 112 -4.99 2.42 -6.83
C SER A 112 -5.72 3.66 -7.35
N VAL A 113 -7.06 3.67 -7.28
CA VAL A 113 -7.88 4.81 -7.73
C VAL A 113 -7.58 6.07 -6.92
N PHE A 114 -7.48 5.94 -5.59
CA PHE A 114 -7.05 7.05 -4.73
C PHE A 114 -5.64 7.51 -5.05
N GLY A 115 -4.67 6.58 -5.13
CA GLY A 115 -3.28 6.92 -5.37
C GLY A 115 -3.05 7.62 -6.71
N MET A 116 -3.68 7.14 -7.78
CA MET A 116 -3.60 7.78 -9.10
C MET A 116 -4.29 9.14 -9.12
N GLY A 117 -5.49 9.25 -8.54
CA GLY A 117 -6.23 10.52 -8.52
C GLY A 117 -5.51 11.57 -7.69
N PHE A 118 -4.97 11.20 -6.53
CA PHE A 118 -4.24 12.10 -5.67
C PHE A 118 -2.90 12.51 -6.29
N PHE A 119 -2.16 11.58 -6.91
CA PHE A 119 -0.96 11.91 -7.68
C PHE A 119 -1.24 12.91 -8.81
N HIS A 120 -2.31 12.70 -9.57
CA HIS A 120 -2.73 13.61 -10.63
C HIS A 120 -3.06 15.00 -10.08
N ALA A 121 -3.84 15.07 -8.99
CA ALA A 121 -4.18 16.33 -8.34
C ALA A 121 -2.93 17.08 -7.85
N LEU A 122 -2.01 16.42 -7.16
CA LEU A 122 -0.77 17.04 -6.69
C LEU A 122 0.12 17.50 -7.84
N SER A 123 0.13 16.78 -8.96
CA SER A 123 0.92 17.16 -10.14
C SER A 123 0.39 18.43 -10.83
N GLY A 124 -0.89 18.77 -10.63
CA GLY A 124 -1.52 19.99 -11.14
C GLY A 124 -1.39 21.21 -10.23
N ILE A 125 -0.89 21.05 -9.00
CA ILE A 125 -0.76 22.15 -8.03
C ILE A 125 0.64 22.77 -8.12
N SER A 126 0.70 24.10 -8.21
CA SER A 126 1.95 24.86 -8.14
C SER A 126 2.33 25.15 -6.69
N PHE A 127 3.13 24.27 -6.08
CA PHE A 127 3.58 24.46 -4.71
C PHE A 127 4.67 25.53 -4.60
N THR A 128 4.55 26.40 -3.59
CA THR A 128 5.56 27.44 -3.32
C THR A 128 6.03 27.45 -1.87
N SER A 129 5.39 26.67 -0.99
CA SER A 129 5.70 26.70 0.44
C SER A 129 6.94 25.88 0.82
N LYS A 130 7.55 26.30 1.93
CA LYS A 130 8.55 25.54 2.69
C LYS A 130 7.85 24.76 3.81
N PHE A 131 8.41 23.62 4.20
CA PHE A 131 7.86 22.84 5.30
C PHE A 131 8.93 22.02 6.01
N LEU A 132 9.10 22.23 7.32
CA LEU A 132 10.18 21.60 8.11
C LEU A 132 11.55 21.84 7.44
N TRP A 133 12.26 20.78 7.05
CA TRP A 133 13.53 20.86 6.31
C TRP A 133 13.34 21.01 4.80
N LEU A 134 12.11 20.84 4.27
CA LEU A 134 11.82 20.92 2.84
C LEU A 134 11.90 22.38 2.39
N ALA A 135 12.90 22.67 1.56
CA ALA A 135 13.10 23.99 0.98
C ALA A 135 12.03 24.37 -0.06
N SER A 136 11.35 23.38 -0.66
CA SER A 136 10.22 23.57 -1.55
C SER A 136 9.47 22.25 -1.72
N LEU A 137 8.15 22.28 -1.73
CA LEU A 137 7.33 21.10 -2.07
C LEU A 137 7.28 20.79 -3.58
N ALA A 138 7.68 21.74 -4.43
CA ALA A 138 7.69 21.58 -5.88
C ALA A 138 8.96 20.90 -6.41
N ARG A 139 10.00 20.73 -5.58
CA ARG A 139 11.28 20.12 -5.97
C ARG A 139 11.50 18.80 -5.23
N PRO A 140 12.27 17.85 -5.81
CA PRO A 140 12.67 16.64 -5.09
C PRO A 140 13.48 16.97 -3.83
N ASP A 141 13.39 16.11 -2.81
CA ASP A 141 14.16 16.22 -1.56
C ASP A 141 14.75 14.86 -1.17
N PHE A 142 16.08 14.76 -1.09
CA PHE A 142 16.76 13.49 -0.86
C PHE A 142 16.45 12.91 0.53
N VAL A 143 16.39 13.74 1.58
CA VAL A 143 16.13 13.28 2.95
C VAL A 143 14.73 12.70 3.05
N LEU A 144 13.75 13.34 2.43
CA LEU A 144 12.37 12.85 2.35
C LEU A 144 12.29 11.51 1.59
N ASN A 145 13.03 11.34 0.50
CA ASN A 145 13.03 10.09 -0.27
C ASN A 145 13.49 8.91 0.59
N ILE A 146 14.58 9.10 1.36
CA ILE A 146 15.06 8.10 2.30
C ILE A 146 14.03 7.83 3.40
N LEU A 147 13.40 8.86 3.95
CA LEU A 147 12.33 8.71 4.94
C LEU A 147 11.16 7.87 4.40
N VAL A 148 10.73 8.12 3.17
CA VAL A 148 9.68 7.32 2.51
C VAL A 148 10.08 5.86 2.40
N GLY A 149 11.32 5.58 1.96
CA GLY A 149 11.85 4.23 1.85
C GLY A 149 11.90 3.50 3.20
N VAL A 150 12.37 4.19 4.26
CA VAL A 150 12.41 3.65 5.62
C VAL A 150 11.01 3.32 6.12
N LEU A 151 10.06 4.24 5.97
CA LEU A 151 8.66 4.01 6.37
C LEU A 151 8.03 2.85 5.58
N MET A 152 8.33 2.74 4.29
CA MET A 152 7.87 1.63 3.45
C MET A 152 8.42 0.30 3.94
N PHE A 153 9.72 0.25 4.26
CA PHE A 153 10.36 -0.95 4.79
C PHE A 153 9.70 -1.40 6.09
N PHE A 154 9.52 -0.48 7.05
CA PHE A 154 8.80 -0.79 8.30
C PHE A 154 7.39 -1.31 8.04
N GLY A 155 6.67 -0.70 7.09
CA GLY A 155 5.36 -1.18 6.66
C GLY A 155 5.39 -2.63 6.14
N LEU A 156 6.41 -3.02 5.39
CA LEU A 156 6.57 -4.38 4.84
C LEU A 156 6.93 -5.41 5.92
N ILE A 157 7.86 -5.10 6.82
CA ILE A 157 8.32 -6.06 7.83
C ILE A 157 7.34 -6.25 8.99
N LEU A 158 6.49 -5.25 9.26
CA LEU A 158 5.47 -5.35 10.30
C LEU A 158 4.24 -6.14 9.86
N MET A 159 4.04 -6.36 8.56
CA MET A 159 2.94 -7.16 8.06
C MET A 159 3.10 -8.63 8.49
N PRO A 160 2.03 -9.27 8.98
CA PRO A 160 2.06 -10.68 9.38
C PRO A 160 2.58 -11.56 8.25
N GLY A 161 3.67 -12.26 8.53
CA GLY A 161 4.32 -13.06 7.53
C GLY A 161 5.29 -12.29 6.62
N ALA A 162 5.97 -11.28 7.15
CA ALA A 162 7.20 -10.77 6.58
C ALA A 162 8.23 -11.89 6.31
N ALA A 163 9.23 -11.58 5.48
CA ALA A 163 10.30 -12.48 5.06
C ALA A 163 10.98 -13.14 6.26
N SER A 164 11.16 -14.46 6.21
CA SER A 164 11.89 -15.23 7.24
C SER A 164 13.32 -15.60 6.84
N ASP A 165 13.66 -15.41 5.58
CA ASP A 165 14.98 -15.72 5.01
C ASP A 165 15.55 -14.52 4.23
N ALA A 166 16.85 -14.58 3.98
CA ALA A 166 17.59 -13.50 3.31
C ALA A 166 17.05 -13.21 1.90
N SER A 167 16.74 -14.25 1.12
CA SER A 167 16.22 -14.11 -0.24
C SER A 167 14.89 -13.36 -0.28
N SER A 168 13.97 -13.69 0.62
CA SER A 168 12.68 -13.02 0.76
C SER A 168 12.85 -11.58 1.20
N MET A 169 13.84 -11.29 2.05
CA MET A 169 14.13 -9.92 2.49
C MET A 169 14.69 -9.05 1.35
N LEU A 170 15.52 -9.62 0.47
CA LEU A 170 15.98 -8.93 -0.75
C LEU A 170 14.81 -8.55 -1.66
N VAL A 171 13.83 -9.45 -1.83
CA VAL A 171 12.62 -9.14 -2.62
C VAL A 171 11.81 -8.00 -1.99
N MET A 172 11.76 -7.91 -0.65
CA MET A 172 11.09 -6.79 0.05
C MET A 172 11.84 -5.47 -0.10
N MET A 173 13.15 -5.49 -0.39
CA MET A 173 13.95 -4.29 -0.65
C MET A 173 13.72 -3.66 -2.01
N ILE A 174 13.31 -4.45 -3.02
CA ILE A 174 13.05 -3.94 -4.37
C ILE A 174 12.09 -2.75 -4.37
N PRO A 175 10.86 -2.84 -3.82
CA PRO A 175 9.94 -1.70 -3.82
C PRO A 175 10.46 -0.50 -3.01
N VAL A 176 11.22 -0.74 -1.94
CA VAL A 176 11.83 0.33 -1.12
C VAL A 176 12.84 1.12 -1.96
N ILE A 177 13.78 0.43 -2.61
CA ILE A 177 14.80 1.05 -3.45
C ILE A 177 14.15 1.77 -4.64
N VAL A 178 13.20 1.11 -5.31
CA VAL A 178 12.46 1.72 -6.43
C VAL A 178 11.73 2.99 -6.00
N SER A 179 11.14 3.01 -4.80
CA SER A 179 10.46 4.21 -4.29
C SER A 179 11.41 5.40 -4.08
N ILE A 180 12.61 5.15 -3.53
CA ILE A 180 13.63 6.19 -3.31
C ILE A 180 14.11 6.77 -4.65
N ILE A 181 14.36 5.89 -5.63
CA ILE A 181 14.79 6.30 -6.97
C ILE A 181 13.68 7.08 -7.68
N ALA A 182 12.44 6.58 -7.64
CA ALA A 182 11.30 7.26 -8.27
C ALA A 182 11.07 8.66 -7.71
N LEU A 183 11.19 8.85 -6.39
CA LEU A 183 11.02 10.18 -5.79
C LEU A 183 12.20 11.14 -6.04
N SER A 184 13.32 10.65 -6.56
CA SER A 184 14.46 11.52 -6.90
C SER A 184 14.17 12.45 -8.09
N THR A 185 13.13 12.13 -8.88
CA THR A 185 12.68 12.95 -10.01
C THR A 185 11.33 13.63 -9.78
N LEU A 186 10.64 13.32 -8.68
CA LEU A 186 9.29 13.80 -8.40
C LEU A 186 9.29 14.93 -7.36
N PRO A 187 8.33 15.88 -7.43
CA PRO A 187 8.13 16.89 -6.39
C PRO A 187 8.01 16.30 -4.97
N ALA A 188 8.59 16.98 -3.97
CA ALA A 188 8.50 16.57 -2.56
C ALA A 188 7.05 16.47 -2.05
N ALA A 189 6.08 17.19 -2.64
CA ALA A 189 4.66 16.99 -2.36
C ALA A 189 4.20 15.53 -2.50
N ILE A 190 4.69 14.81 -3.52
CA ILE A 190 4.40 13.38 -3.71
C ILE A 190 5.12 12.54 -2.65
N GLY A 191 6.34 12.92 -2.27
CA GLY A 191 7.06 12.30 -1.16
C GLY A 191 6.32 12.44 0.18
N VAL A 192 5.76 13.60 0.48
CA VAL A 192 4.94 13.85 1.69
C VAL A 192 3.69 12.96 1.70
N TYR A 193 3.02 12.83 0.55
CA TYR A 193 1.92 11.90 0.38
C TYR A 193 2.35 10.44 0.65
N TRP A 194 3.42 9.97 0.03
CA TRP A 194 3.91 8.60 0.24
C TRP A 194 4.34 8.34 1.68
N ALA A 195 5.04 9.28 2.32
CA ALA A 195 5.43 9.18 3.72
C ALA A 195 4.18 9.01 4.61
N SER A 196 3.17 9.85 4.43
CA SER A 196 1.92 9.80 5.18
C SER A 196 1.15 8.49 4.96
N SER A 197 1.11 8.02 3.72
CA SER A 197 0.46 6.75 3.37
C SER A 197 1.19 5.53 3.97
N ASN A 198 2.52 5.57 4.02
CA ASN A 198 3.35 4.55 4.66
C ASN A 198 3.18 4.57 6.18
N MET A 199 3.09 5.73 6.82
CA MET A 199 2.73 5.83 8.25
C MET A 199 1.39 5.15 8.53
N ALA A 200 0.36 5.41 7.73
CA ALA A 200 -0.93 4.74 7.86
C ALA A 200 -0.83 3.22 7.63
N THR A 201 0.08 2.78 6.76
CA THR A 201 0.35 1.35 6.53
C THR A 201 1.02 0.68 7.72
N ILE A 202 1.95 1.36 8.39
CA ILE A 202 2.54 0.90 9.65
C ILE A 202 1.45 0.76 10.72
N VAL A 203 0.61 1.78 10.91
CA VAL A 203 -0.52 1.73 11.84
C VAL A 203 -1.45 0.55 11.53
N GLN A 204 -1.81 0.37 10.25
CA GLN A 204 -2.61 -0.78 9.81
C GLN A 204 -1.96 -2.12 10.17
N ALA A 205 -0.65 -2.28 9.98
CA ALA A 205 0.07 -3.50 10.31
C ALA A 205 0.05 -3.78 11.83
N LEU A 206 0.26 -2.75 12.65
CA LEU A 206 0.21 -2.86 14.11
C LEU A 206 -1.19 -3.24 14.61
N LEU A 207 -2.24 -2.62 14.06
CA LEU A 207 -3.63 -2.96 14.37
C LEU A 207 -3.94 -4.41 14.00
N LEU A 208 -3.54 -4.84 12.80
CA LEU A 208 -3.74 -6.21 12.33
C LEU A 208 -3.03 -7.23 13.23
N LYS A 209 -1.78 -6.95 13.64
CA LYS A 209 -1.04 -7.80 14.60
C LYS A 209 -1.82 -7.95 15.92
N GLY A 210 -2.40 -6.87 16.42
CA GLY A 210 -3.28 -6.90 17.60
C GLY A 210 -4.55 -7.73 17.37
N MET A 211 -5.19 -7.62 16.21
CA MET A 211 -6.38 -8.41 15.84
C MET A 211 -6.08 -9.91 15.79
N ILE A 212 -4.97 -10.30 15.14
CA ILE A 212 -4.56 -11.71 15.02
C ILE A 212 -4.29 -12.30 16.40
N ARG A 213 -3.49 -11.61 17.24
CA ARG A 213 -3.19 -12.08 18.60
C ARG A 213 -4.45 -12.32 19.43
N ARG A 214 -5.44 -11.42 19.34
CA ARG A 214 -6.73 -11.59 20.04
C ARG A 214 -7.53 -12.79 19.51
N ALA A 215 -7.49 -13.03 18.20
CA ALA A 215 -8.17 -14.18 17.59
C ALA A 215 -7.53 -15.50 18.03
N GLU A 216 -6.20 -15.57 18.07
CA GLU A 216 -5.46 -16.75 18.54
C GLU A 216 -5.74 -17.05 20.02
N GLN A 217 -5.74 -16.03 20.89
CA GLN A 217 -6.06 -16.19 22.31
C GLN A 217 -7.46 -16.75 22.55
N ARG A 218 -8.44 -16.36 21.73
CA ARG A 218 -9.82 -16.88 21.81
C ARG A 218 -9.97 -18.32 21.33
N ALA A 219 -9.01 -18.82 20.54
CA ALA A 219 -9.04 -20.16 19.98
C ALA A 219 -8.37 -21.22 20.89
N LEU A 220 -7.72 -20.79 21.99
CA LEU A 220 -7.17 -21.71 22.98
C LEU A 220 -8.31 -22.32 23.82
N PRO A 221 -8.35 -23.65 24.00
CA PRO A 221 -9.29 -24.26 24.95
C PRO A 221 -8.97 -23.76 26.36
N VAL A 222 -10.01 -23.27 27.05
CA VAL A 222 -9.96 -22.88 28.47
C VAL A 222 -9.84 -24.13 29.33
#